data_AF-W8YT08-F1
#
_entry.id   AF-W8YT08-F1
#
_cell.length_a   1.000
_cell.length_b   1.000
_cell.length_c   1.000
_cell.angle_alpha   90.00
_cell.angle_beta   90.00
_cell.angle_gamma   90.00
#
_symmetry.space_group_name_H-M   'P 1'
#
loop_
_entity.id
_entity.type
_entity.pdbx_description
1 polymer ?
#
loop_
_entity_poly.entity_id
_entity_poly.type
_entity_poly.pdbx_seq_one_letter_code
_entity_poly.pdbx_strand_id
1 'polypeptide(L)'
;MFAEHYDEIKAELSAGRSATTIARQFRAAPDKTPLSGPIVNPYEILDVWIGDSERVVRDKYRDLTRKLHPDTGGSELLFKVVQFAWDLYKRRGY
;
A
#
# COMPACT_ATOMS: atom_id res chain seq x y z
N MET A 1 -18.95 -1.00 -2.01
CA MET A 1 -18.25 -0.75 -3.30
C MET A 1 -19.25 -0.24 -4.35
N PHE A 2 -18.80 0.49 -5.39
CA PHE A 2 -19.68 0.97 -6.47
C PHE A 2 -20.51 -0.13 -7.16
N ALA A 3 -20.02 -1.37 -7.21
CA ALA A 3 -20.74 -2.52 -7.76
C ALA A 3 -21.93 -2.99 -6.90
N GLU A 4 -21.91 -2.71 -5.59
CA GLU A 4 -22.94 -3.17 -4.64
C GLU A 4 -24.18 -2.26 -4.63
N HIS A 5 -24.06 -1.02 -5.11
CA HIS A 5 -25.14 0.00 -5.11
C HIS A 5 -25.60 0.39 -6.52
N TYR A 6 -25.45 -0.52 -7.49
CA TYR A 6 -25.69 -0.22 -8.90
C TYR A 6 -27.12 0.26 -9.19
N ASP A 7 -28.13 -0.36 -8.58
CA ASP A 7 -29.54 -0.01 -8.79
C ASP A 7 -29.90 1.38 -8.22
N GLU A 8 -29.34 1.72 -7.06
CA GLU A 8 -29.51 3.02 -6.41
C GLU A 8 -28.85 4.14 -7.22
N ILE A 9 -27.63 3.90 -7.72
CA ILE A 9 -26.91 4.82 -8.59
C ILE A 9 -27.70 5.09 -9.89
N LYS A 10 -28.29 4.04 -10.48
CA LYS A 10 -29.10 4.16 -11.70
C LYS A 10 -30.38 4.95 -11.47
N ALA A 11 -31.04 4.76 -10.32
CA ALA A 11 -32.23 5.54 -9.95
C ALA A 11 -31.91 7.03 -9.78
N GLU A 12 -30.81 7.36 -9.13
CA GLU A 12 -30.36 8.73 -8.88
C GLU A 12 -29.94 9.47 -10.16
N LEU A 13 -29.27 8.78 -11.10
CA LEU A 13 -28.97 9.31 -12.43
C LEU A 13 -30.26 9.58 -13.23
N SER A 14 -31.24 8.68 -13.13
CA SER A 14 -32.53 8.82 -13.79
C SER A 14 -33.38 9.96 -13.20
N ALA A 15 -33.15 10.29 -11.92
CA ALA A 15 -33.76 11.42 -11.23
C ALA A 15 -33.11 12.78 -11.54
N GLY A 16 -32.11 12.82 -12.44
CA GLY A 16 -31.49 14.06 -12.91
C GLY A 16 -30.42 14.63 -11.96
N ARG A 17 -29.95 13.86 -10.97
CA ARG A 17 -28.84 14.30 -10.11
C ARG A 17 -27.52 14.26 -10.87
N SER A 18 -26.65 15.24 -10.57
CA SER A 18 -25.31 15.31 -11.17
C SER A 18 -24.49 14.08 -10.83
N ALA A 19 -23.87 13.48 -11.86
CA ALA A 19 -22.98 12.33 -11.72
C ALA A 19 -21.84 12.59 -10.73
N THR A 20 -21.38 13.83 -10.58
CA THR A 20 -20.35 14.22 -9.60
C THR A 20 -20.84 14.11 -8.17
N THR A 21 -22.11 14.43 -7.91
CA THR A 21 -22.74 14.31 -6.59
C THR A 21 -22.91 12.84 -6.20
N ILE A 22 -23.38 12.02 -7.14
CA ILE A 22 -23.54 10.58 -6.97
C ILE A 22 -22.17 9.92 -6.72
N ALA A 23 -21.17 10.25 -7.54
CA ALA A 23 -19.82 9.75 -7.36
C ALA A 23 -19.24 10.14 -5.98
N ARG A 24 -19.51 11.34 -5.48
CA ARG A 24 -19.07 11.76 -4.14
C ARG A 24 -19.77 11.00 -3.02
N GLN A 25 -21.06 10.70 -3.18
CA GLN A 25 -21.86 9.99 -2.19
C GLN A 25 -21.46 8.51 -2.09
N PHE A 26 -21.15 7.87 -3.22
CA PHE A 26 -20.80 6.45 -3.30
C PHE A 26 -19.28 6.17 -3.35
N ARG A 27 -18.44 7.21 -3.45
CA ARG A 27 -17.00 7.09 -3.22
C ARG A 27 -16.80 6.80 -1.74
N ALA A 28 -16.60 5.53 -1.42
CA ALA A 28 -16.06 5.11 -0.14
C ALA A 28 -14.90 6.05 0.22
N ALA A 29 -14.98 6.67 1.40
CA ALA A 29 -13.84 7.41 1.92
C ALA A 29 -12.62 6.48 1.83
N PRO A 30 -11.44 6.95 1.39
CA PRO A 30 -10.24 6.14 1.49
C PRO A 30 -10.19 5.65 2.93
N ASP A 31 -10.18 4.34 3.10
CA ASP A 31 -10.34 3.68 4.39
C ASP A 31 -9.35 4.35 5.35
N LYS A 32 -9.87 5.15 6.29
CA LYS A 32 -9.06 5.75 7.36
C LYS A 32 -8.79 4.72 8.44
N THR A 33 -8.78 3.45 8.07
CA THR A 33 -8.37 2.36 8.92
C THR A 33 -6.88 2.57 9.16
N PRO A 34 -6.45 2.90 10.40
CA PRO A 34 -5.03 2.84 10.71
C PRO A 34 -4.54 1.45 10.31
N LEU A 35 -3.35 1.36 9.71
CA LEU A 35 -2.66 0.09 9.37
C LEU A 35 -2.28 -0.73 10.62
N SER A 36 -3.13 -0.76 11.64
CA SER A 36 -3.21 -1.78 12.67
C SER A 36 -3.82 -3.04 12.06
N GLY A 37 -3.09 -3.64 11.13
CA GLY A 37 -3.36 -4.89 10.44
C GLY A 37 -2.18 -5.20 9.51
N PRO A 38 -2.11 -6.43 8.97
CA PRO A 38 -1.33 -7.57 9.48
C PRO A 38 0.08 -7.21 9.98
N ILE A 39 0.67 -8.05 10.84
CA ILE A 39 2.06 -7.88 11.30
C ILE A 39 2.96 -7.82 10.06
N VAL A 40 3.46 -6.63 9.73
CA VAL A 40 4.42 -6.43 8.65
C VAL A 40 5.71 -7.12 9.03
N ASN A 41 6.00 -8.25 8.40
CA ASN A 41 7.22 -9.00 8.62
C ASN A 41 8.35 -8.42 7.74
N PRO A 42 9.36 -7.75 8.31
CA PRO A 42 10.41 -7.12 7.51
C PRO A 42 11.24 -8.14 6.73
N TYR A 43 11.37 -9.37 7.24
CA TYR A 43 12.13 -10.44 6.58
C TYR A 43 11.48 -10.88 5.27
N GLU A 44 10.15 -10.99 5.26
CA GLU A 44 9.38 -11.34 4.05
C GLU A 44 9.46 -10.24 2.99
N ILE A 45 9.34 -8.98 3.40
CA ILE A 45 9.37 -7.84 2.46
C ILE A 45 10.78 -7.60 1.90
N LEU A 46 11.81 -7.79 2.72
CA LEU A 46 13.20 -7.65 2.30
C LEU A 46 13.74 -8.90 1.60
N ASP A 47 12.97 -9.98 1.52
CA ASP A 47 13.35 -11.25 0.92
C ASP A 47 14.65 -11.82 1.52
N VAL A 48 14.64 -11.96 2.85
CA VAL A 48 15.75 -12.46 3.67
C VAL A 48 15.25 -13.40 4.77
N TRP A 49 16.18 -14.18 5.33
CA TRP A 49 15.90 -15.11 6.42
C TRP A 49 16.21 -14.50 7.79
N ILE A 50 15.53 -15.01 8.81
CA ILE A 50 15.89 -14.74 10.21
C ILE A 50 17.27 -15.36 10.46
N GLY A 51 18.24 -14.54 10.87
CA GLY A 51 19.63 -14.94 11.08
C GLY A 51 20.57 -14.63 9.92
N ASP A 52 20.06 -14.12 8.79
CA ASP A 52 20.93 -13.54 7.76
C ASP A 52 21.76 -12.40 8.35
N SER A 53 23.03 -12.30 7.94
CA SER A 53 23.90 -11.21 8.40
C SER A 53 23.34 -9.84 8.01
N GLU A 54 23.56 -8.82 8.84
CA GLU A 54 23.13 -7.45 8.56
C GLU A 54 23.61 -6.95 7.19
N ARG A 55 24.80 -7.38 6.76
CA ARG A 55 25.33 -7.07 5.43
C ARG A 55 24.41 -7.58 4.31
N VAL A 56 23.95 -8.82 4.40
CA VAL A 56 23.05 -9.44 3.42
C VAL A 56 21.72 -8.69 3.40
N VAL A 57 21.15 -8.38 4.58
CA VAL A 57 19.90 -7.63 4.69
C VAL A 57 20.01 -6.24 4.05
N ARG A 58 21.12 -5.53 4.31
CA ARG A 58 21.38 -4.21 3.73
C ARG A 58 21.55 -4.26 2.23
N ASP A 59 22.25 -5.27 1.71
CA ASP A 59 22.45 -5.41 0.26
C ASP A 59 21.12 -5.70 -0.45
N LYS A 60 20.28 -6.59 0.12
CA LYS A 60 18.92 -6.85 -0.36
C LYS A 60 18.02 -5.60 -0.34
N TYR A 61 18.03 -4.85 0.75
CA TYR A 61 17.32 -3.57 0.85
C TYR A 61 17.74 -2.58 -0.25
N ARG A 62 19.06 -2.43 -0.49
CA ARG A 62 19.57 -1.53 -1.54
C ARG A 62 19.13 -1.96 -2.93
N ASP A 63 19.14 -3.26 -3.20
CA ASP A 63 18.71 -3.79 -4.48
C ASP A 63 17.21 -3.57 -4.72
N LEU A 64 16.37 -3.83 -3.71
CA LEU A 64 14.93 -3.55 -3.78
C LEU A 64 14.66 -2.06 -3.98
N THR A 65 15.35 -1.19 -3.24
CA THR A 65 15.23 0.27 -3.35
C THR A 65 15.54 0.75 -4.76
N ARG A 66 16.60 0.23 -5.39
CA ARG A 66 16.96 0.56 -6.77
C ARG A 66 15.94 0.06 -7.78
N LYS A 67 15.47 -1.18 -7.62
CA LYS A 67 14.49 -1.80 -8.54
C LYS A 67 13.12 -1.12 -8.48
N LEU A 68 12.71 -0.69 -7.30
CA LEU A 68 11.37 -0.14 -7.03
C LEU A 68 11.35 1.39 -7.04
N HIS A 69 12.48 2.06 -7.28
CA HIS A 69 12.54 3.52 -7.24
C HIS A 69 11.58 4.15 -8.27
N PRO A 70 10.71 5.08 -7.86
CA PRO A 70 9.75 5.70 -8.78
C PRO A 70 10.42 6.42 -9.94
N ASP A 71 11.56 7.08 -9.71
CA ASP A 71 12.31 7.78 -10.77
C ASP A 71 12.85 6.86 -11.87
N THR A 72 12.99 5.56 -11.61
CA THR A 72 13.39 4.56 -12.62
C THR A 72 12.20 3.78 -13.18
N GLY A 73 10.97 4.27 -12.97
CA GLY A 73 9.73 3.62 -13.40
C GLY A 73 9.18 2.57 -12.42
N GLY A 74 9.69 2.54 -11.18
CA GLY A 74 9.19 1.68 -10.11
C GLY A 74 7.90 2.20 -9.46
N SER A 75 7.36 1.43 -8.51
CA SER A 75 6.14 1.79 -7.79
C SER A 75 6.45 2.55 -6.51
N GLU A 76 5.96 3.78 -6.39
CA GLU A 76 6.10 4.60 -5.18
C GLU A 76 5.53 3.89 -3.94
N LEU A 77 4.41 3.17 -4.10
CA LEU A 77 3.82 2.41 -3.01
C LEU A 77 4.75 1.29 -2.53
N LEU A 78 5.27 0.47 -3.45
CA LEU A 78 6.18 -0.63 -3.11
C LEU A 78 7.51 -0.09 -2.53
N PHE A 79 8.00 1.03 -3.06
CA PHE A 79 9.16 1.72 -2.53
C PHE A 79 8.96 2.11 -1.06
N LYS A 80 7.83 2.74 -0.72
CA LYS A 80 7.49 3.11 0.66
C LYS A 80 7.34 1.89 1.58
N VAL A 81 6.78 0.78 1.08
CA VAL A 81 6.69 -0.48 1.83
C VAL A 81 8.07 -1.03 2.18
N VAL A 82 9.02 -1.02 1.24
CA VAL A 82 10.40 -1.45 1.49
C VAL A 82 11.13 -0.53 2.47
N GLN A 83 10.95 0.80 2.35
CA GLN A 83 11.47 1.76 3.33
C GLN A 83 10.95 1.47 4.75
N PHE A 84 9.64 1.24 4.87
CA PHE A 84 8.99 0.93 6.15
C PHE A 84 9.51 -0.38 6.77
N ALA A 85 9.66 -1.44 5.96
CA ALA A 85 10.23 -2.71 6.41
C ALA A 85 11.67 -2.55 6.92
N TRP A 86 12.50 -1.77 6.22
CA TRP A 86 13.87 -1.47 6.66
C TRP A 86 13.91 -0.73 7.99
N ASP A 87 13.03 0.24 8.20
CA ASP A 87 12.94 0.93 9.48
C ASP A 87 12.46 0.02 10.61
N LEU A 88 11.53 -0.89 10.35
CA LEU A 88 11.10 -1.90 11.33
C LEU A 88 12.23 -2.86 11.68
N TYR A 89 13.00 -3.32 10.68
CA TYR A 89 14.17 -4.18 10.89
C TYR A 89 15.17 -3.52 11.86
N LYS A 90 15.57 -2.27 11.58
CA LYS A 90 16.51 -1.53 12.43
C LYS A 90 15.98 -1.27 13.84
N ARG A 91 14.69 -0.92 13.98
CA ARG A 91 14.09 -0.60 15.29
C ARG A 91 14.05 -1.79 16.25
N ARG A 92 13.97 -3.02 15.71
CA ARG A 92 13.95 -4.24 16.52
C ARG A 92 15.34 -4.70 16.98
N GLY A 93 16.41 -4.05 16.53
CA GLY A 93 17.78 -4.36 16.97
C GLY A 93 18.27 -5.74 16.54
N TYR A 94 17.89 -6.17 15.33
CA TYR A 94 18.39 -7.40 14.70
C TYR A 94 19.81 -7.24 14.15
#